data_AF-A0A6H0WIG5-F1
#
_entry.id   AF-A0A6H0WIG5-F1
#
_cell.length_a   1.000
_cell.length_b   1.000
_cell.length_c   1.000
_cell.angle_alpha   90.00
_cell.angle_beta   90.00
_cell.angle_gamma   90.00
#
_symmetry.space_group_name_H-M   'P 1'
#
loop_
_entity.id
_entity.type
_entity.pdbx_description
1 polymer ?
#
loop_
_entity_poly.entity_id
_entity_poly.type
_entity_poly.pdbx_seq_one_letter_code
_entity_poly.pdbx_strand_id
1 'polypeptide(L)'
;MDLAMHEVYNLHLYDRKTEESLVDLTTLQDVEIFYSDEHETYLIFAKNALLNFEVLKFLGDYKAPTSFESKLGKKQYISVLTETPKHEFKLLAETVGSRPESSEAHRVTLEFNNVEIISRAELKGVNGEVSGLDLIFKVNPVDKEFFKIHY
;
A
#
# COMPACT_ATOMS: atom_id res chain seq x y z
N MET A 1 17.08 -21.82 6.37
CA MET A 1 16.01 -22.14 5.40
C MET A 1 15.85 -20.88 4.60
N ASP A 2 16.37 -20.88 3.38
CA ASP A 2 16.46 -19.65 2.58
C ASP A 2 15.22 -19.60 1.69
N LEU A 3 14.34 -18.64 1.97
CA LEU A 3 13.23 -18.28 1.11
C LEU A 3 13.78 -17.32 0.05
N ALA A 4 13.98 -17.81 -1.18
CA ALA A 4 14.10 -16.92 -2.32
C ALA A 4 12.71 -16.36 -2.62
N MET A 5 12.49 -15.10 -2.23
CA MET A 5 11.25 -14.37 -2.45
C MET A 5 11.41 -13.53 -3.72
N HIS A 6 10.44 -13.57 -4.63
CA HIS A 6 10.40 -12.57 -5.68
C HIS A 6 10.11 -11.20 -5.04
N GLU A 7 10.93 -10.20 -5.39
CA GLU A 7 10.96 -8.85 -4.77
C GLU A 7 9.69 -8.01 -5.03
N VAL A 8 8.61 -8.61 -5.52
CA VAL A 8 7.36 -7.91 -5.83
C VAL A 8 6.25 -8.52 -4.98
N TYR A 9 5.70 -7.71 -4.07
CA TYR A 9 4.55 -8.08 -3.26
C TYR A 9 3.28 -7.44 -3.80
N ASN A 10 2.22 -8.24 -3.91
CA ASN A 10 0.86 -7.72 -4.04
C ASN A 10 0.37 -7.29 -2.65
N LEU A 11 -0.06 -6.05 -2.51
CA LEU A 11 -0.56 -5.54 -1.23
C LEU A 11 -2.09 -5.52 -1.21
N HIS A 12 -2.67 -5.99 -0.11
CA HIS A 12 -4.10 -5.98 0.14
C HIS A 12 -4.36 -5.34 1.51
N LEU A 13 -5.14 -4.27 1.53
CA LEU A 13 -5.39 -3.48 2.74
C LEU A 13 -6.82 -3.74 3.24
N TYR A 14 -6.97 -3.99 4.53
CA TYR A 14 -8.25 -4.30 5.17
C TYR A 14 -8.49 -3.41 6.38
N ASP A 15 -9.75 -3.06 6.63
CA ASP A 15 -10.15 -2.31 7.81
C ASP A 15 -9.74 -3.09 9.07
N ARG A 16 -9.05 -2.44 10.00
CA ARG A 16 -8.54 -3.11 11.20
C ARG A 16 -9.65 -3.71 12.07
N LYS A 17 -10.84 -3.10 12.07
CA LYS A 17 -11.95 -3.51 12.95
C LYS A 17 -12.95 -4.40 12.25
N THR A 18 -13.33 -4.04 11.02
CA THR A 18 -14.36 -4.80 10.28
C THR A 18 -13.78 -5.91 9.41
N GLU A 19 -12.46 -5.88 9.15
CA GLU A 19 -11.76 -6.77 8.22
C GLU A 19 -12.28 -6.70 6.78
N GLU A 20 -13.07 -5.68 6.46
CA GLU A 20 -13.52 -5.43 5.10
C GLU A 20 -12.36 -4.89 4.25
N SER A 21 -12.29 -5.33 2.99
CA SER A 21 -11.28 -4.84 2.05
C SER A 21 -11.42 -3.33 1.84
N LEU A 22 -10.30 -2.62 1.95
CA LEU A 22 -10.20 -1.18 1.71
C LEU A 22 -9.73 -0.92 0.28
N VAL A 23 -8.62 -1.55 -0.10
CA VAL A 23 -8.00 -1.40 -1.41
C VAL A 23 -7.08 -2.56 -1.70
N ASP A 24 -7.13 -3.04 -2.95
CA ASP A 24 -6.19 -4.02 -3.49
C ASP A 24 -5.18 -3.30 -4.38
N LEU A 25 -3.91 -3.39 -4.03
CA LEU A 25 -2.79 -2.73 -4.67
C LEU A 25 -1.92 -3.74 -5.43
N THR A 26 -2.57 -4.55 -6.27
CA THR A 26 -1.94 -5.64 -7.04
C THR A 26 -1.22 -5.15 -8.29
N THR A 27 -1.37 -3.88 -8.66
CA THR A 27 -0.76 -3.28 -9.86
C THR A 27 0.50 -2.47 -9.56
N LEU A 28 0.91 -2.41 -8.30
CA LEU A 28 2.17 -1.75 -7.93
C LEU A 28 3.34 -2.62 -8.38
N GLN A 29 4.25 -2.02 -9.14
CA GLN A 29 5.36 -2.76 -9.77
C GLN A 29 6.53 -2.99 -8.82
N ASP A 30 6.74 -2.08 -7.87
CA ASP A 30 7.87 -2.13 -6.94
C ASP A 30 7.37 -1.98 -5.51
N VAL A 31 7.26 -3.11 -4.81
CA VAL A 31 6.94 -3.17 -3.39
C VAL A 31 8.08 -3.80 -2.61
N GLU A 32 8.68 -3.06 -1.70
CA GLU A 32 9.79 -3.51 -0.87
C GLU A 32 9.38 -3.57 0.60
N ILE A 33 9.89 -4.56 1.33
CA ILE A 33 9.67 -4.71 2.78
C ILE A 33 11.03 -4.84 3.44
N PHE A 34 11.35 -3.94 4.38
CA PHE A 34 12.62 -3.97 5.09
C PHE A 34 12.48 -3.50 6.53
N TYR A 35 13.43 -3.89 7.38
CA TYR A 35 13.51 -3.41 8.75
C TYR A 35 14.27 -2.07 8.81
N SER A 36 13.70 -1.07 9.45
CA SER A 36 14.31 0.23 9.68
C SER A 36 14.78 0.32 11.14
N ASP A 37 16.10 0.41 11.33
CA ASP A 37 16.70 0.63 12.66
C ASP A 37 16.29 1.98 13.26
N GLU A 38 16.07 3.01 12.42
CA GLU A 38 15.64 4.34 12.87
C GLU A 38 14.23 4.31 13.48
N HIS A 39 13.32 3.53 12.89
CA HIS A 39 11.95 3.42 13.36
C HIS A 39 11.71 2.19 14.26
N GLU A 40 12.75 1.38 14.50
CA GLU A 40 12.71 0.10 15.22
C GLU A 40 11.60 -0.84 14.72
N THR A 41 11.28 -0.80 13.44
CA THR A 41 10.16 -1.56 12.86
C THR A 41 10.32 -1.84 11.37
N TYR A 42 9.47 -2.69 10.82
CA TYR A 42 9.38 -2.91 9.39
C TYR A 42 8.67 -1.75 8.69
N LEU A 43 9.23 -1.35 7.56
CA LEU A 43 8.61 -0.43 6.61
C LEU A 43 8.30 -1.17 5.31
N ILE A 44 7.16 -0.85 4.72
CA ILE A 44 6.71 -1.38 3.44
C ILE A 44 6.63 -0.19 2.47
N PHE A 45 7.43 -0.22 1.43
CA PHE A 45 7.52 0.82 0.42
C PHE A 45 6.79 0.38 -0.84
N ALA A 46 5.88 1.19 -1.32
CA ALA A 46 5.11 0.99 -2.53
C ALA A 46 5.35 2.17 -3.47
N LYS A 47 6.23 1.98 -4.46
CA LYS A 47 6.68 3.09 -5.33
C LYS A 47 5.65 3.44 -6.40
N ASN A 48 5.71 4.68 -6.90
CA ASN A 48 4.92 5.18 -8.04
C ASN A 48 3.38 5.09 -7.86
N ALA A 49 2.90 5.18 -6.62
CA ALA A 49 1.49 5.03 -6.29
C ALA A 49 0.57 6.12 -6.88
N LEU A 50 1.13 7.26 -7.31
CA LEU A 50 0.42 8.36 -8.00
C LEU A 50 -0.25 7.91 -9.32
N LEU A 51 0.26 6.86 -9.97
CA LEU A 51 -0.31 6.34 -11.22
C LEU A 51 -1.50 5.39 -10.98
N ASN A 52 -1.77 5.01 -9.74
CA ASN A 52 -2.84 4.11 -9.39
C ASN A 52 -4.07 4.89 -8.88
N PHE A 53 -5.15 4.89 -9.66
CA PHE A 53 -6.38 5.62 -9.32
C PHE A 53 -7.07 5.10 -8.04
N GLU A 54 -6.95 3.81 -7.73
CA GLU A 54 -7.51 3.23 -6.51
C GLU A 54 -6.71 3.66 -5.28
N VAL A 55 -5.39 3.79 -5.38
CA VAL A 55 -4.56 4.44 -4.35
C VAL A 55 -5.06 5.86 -4.09
N LEU A 56 -5.28 6.64 -5.15
CA LEU A 56 -5.68 8.04 -5.00
C LEU A 56 -7.05 8.16 -4.32
N LYS A 57 -8.02 7.29 -4.66
CA LYS A 57 -9.31 7.23 -3.97
C LYS A 57 -9.19 6.79 -2.52
N PHE A 58 -8.23 5.92 -2.20
CA PHE A 58 -8.00 5.50 -0.84
C PHE A 58 -7.41 6.63 0.02
N LEU A 59 -6.49 7.43 -0.56
CA LEU A 59 -5.85 8.56 0.13
C LEU A 59 -6.71 9.82 0.21
N GLY A 60 -7.73 9.95 -0.62
CA GLY A 60 -8.48 11.19 -0.78
C GLY A 60 -9.98 11.01 -0.94
N ASP A 61 -10.72 12.09 -0.74
CA ASP A 61 -12.18 12.09 -0.91
C ASP A 61 -12.53 12.25 -2.40
N TYR A 62 -12.99 11.16 -3.02
CA TYR A 62 -13.41 11.19 -4.43
C TYR A 62 -14.77 11.86 -4.57
N LYS A 63 -14.80 12.99 -5.28
CA LYS A 63 -16.04 13.73 -5.54
C LYS A 63 -16.37 13.72 -7.03
N ALA A 64 -17.42 12.97 -7.35
CA ALA A 64 -18.05 13.03 -8.67
C ALA A 64 -19.05 14.20 -8.71
N PRO A 65 -19.02 15.06 -9.74
CA PRO A 65 -20.00 16.13 -9.90
C PRO A 65 -21.38 15.53 -10.21
N THR A 66 -22.43 16.14 -9.66
CA THR A 66 -23.80 15.81 -10.05
C THR A 66 -24.07 16.14 -11.52
N SER A 67 -25.18 15.64 -12.09
CA SER A 67 -25.56 15.95 -13.48
C SER A 67 -25.75 17.45 -13.74
N PHE A 68 -26.20 18.20 -12.73
CA PHE A 68 -26.30 19.66 -12.80
C PHE A 68 -24.92 20.33 -12.80
N GLU A 69 -24.02 19.89 -11.93
CA GLU A 69 -22.66 20.43 -11.84
C GLU A 69 -21.79 20.11 -13.05
N SER A 70 -21.99 18.93 -13.64
CA SER A 70 -21.38 18.58 -14.93
C SER A 70 -21.80 19.54 -16.04
N LYS A 71 -23.09 19.95 -16.06
CA LYS A 71 -23.58 20.98 -16.99
C LYS A 71 -22.98 22.37 -16.74
N LEU A 72 -22.54 22.65 -15.51
CA LEU A 72 -21.79 23.86 -15.15
C LEU A 72 -20.27 23.74 -15.39
N GLY A 73 -19.80 22.62 -15.94
CA GLY A 73 -18.39 22.41 -16.28
C GLY A 73 -17.50 22.01 -15.09
N LYS A 74 -18.07 21.64 -13.94
CA LYS A 74 -17.28 21.08 -12.83
C LYS A 74 -16.75 19.70 -13.24
N LYS A 75 -15.50 19.41 -12.86
CA LYS A 75 -14.83 18.13 -13.16
C LYS A 75 -14.78 17.23 -11.92
N GLN A 76 -14.61 15.94 -12.15
CA GLN A 76 -14.24 14.98 -11.10
C GLN A 76 -12.90 15.39 -10.50
N TYR A 77 -12.77 15.27 -9.18
CA TYR A 77 -11.51 15.50 -8.49
C TYR A 77 -11.39 14.58 -7.28
N ILE A 78 -10.14 14.36 -6.87
CA ILE A 78 -9.79 13.69 -5.62
C ILE A 78 -9.12 14.74 -4.75
N SER A 79 -9.66 14.96 -3.56
CA SER A 79 -9.03 15.81 -2.55
C SER A 79 -8.18 14.94 -1.62
N VAL A 80 -6.85 14.99 -1.79
CA VAL A 80 -5.92 14.39 -0.81
C VAL A 80 -6.01 15.22 0.45
N LEU A 81 -6.45 14.60 1.54
CA LEU A 81 -6.68 15.28 2.81
C LEU A 81 -5.38 15.41 3.60
N THR A 82 -5.30 16.41 4.47
CA THR A 82 -4.18 16.56 5.42
C THR A 82 -4.13 15.43 6.45
N GLU A 83 -5.27 14.78 6.69
CA GLU A 83 -5.44 13.62 7.57
C GLU A 83 -6.17 12.54 6.77
N THR A 84 -5.59 11.34 6.68
CA THR A 84 -6.22 10.20 6.01
C THR A 84 -7.21 9.56 6.98
N PRO A 85 -8.50 9.40 6.63
CA PRO A 85 -9.54 8.99 7.58
C PRO A 85 -9.34 7.58 8.17
N LYS A 86 -8.42 6.77 7.64
CA LYS A 86 -8.05 5.45 8.14
C LYS A 86 -6.53 5.36 8.29
N HIS A 87 -6.04 5.83 9.44
CA HIS A 87 -4.60 5.82 9.73
C HIS A 87 -4.04 4.42 10.02
N GLU A 88 -4.87 3.46 10.43
CA GLU A 88 -4.43 2.10 10.76
C GLU A 88 -5.28 1.05 10.03
N PHE A 89 -4.62 0.03 9.50
CA PHE A 89 -5.26 -1.09 8.79
C PHE A 89 -4.47 -2.38 8.98
N LYS A 90 -5.06 -3.50 8.56
CA LYS A 90 -4.34 -4.75 8.32
C LYS A 90 -3.82 -4.76 6.89
N LEU A 91 -2.67 -5.37 6.66
CA LEU A 91 -2.08 -5.50 5.34
C LEU A 91 -1.63 -6.93 5.11
N LEU A 92 -2.02 -7.50 3.97
CA LEU A 92 -1.46 -8.73 3.45
C LEU A 92 -0.50 -8.39 2.32
N ALA A 93 0.74 -8.89 2.40
CA ALA A 93 1.71 -8.81 1.32
C ALA A 93 1.94 -10.21 0.76
N GLU A 94 1.55 -10.41 -0.49
CA GLU A 94 1.63 -11.71 -1.14
C GLU A 94 2.74 -11.77 -2.17
N THR A 95 3.52 -12.83 -2.14
CA THR A 95 4.56 -13.11 -3.13
C THR A 95 4.60 -14.60 -3.46
N VAL A 96 5.49 -14.98 -4.37
CA VAL A 96 5.78 -16.36 -4.71
C VAL A 96 7.13 -16.73 -4.09
N GLY A 97 7.12 -17.74 -3.23
CA GLY A 97 8.31 -18.38 -2.70
C GLY A 97 8.69 -19.61 -3.54
N SER A 98 9.95 -19.99 -3.49
CA SER A 98 10.45 -21.25 -4.06
C SER A 98 10.92 -22.18 -2.95
N ARG A 99 10.65 -23.48 -3.08
CA ARG A 99 11.27 -24.50 -2.22
C ARG A 99 12.58 -24.96 -2.86
N PRO A 100 13.71 -24.93 -2.13
CA PRO A 100 14.99 -25.43 -2.63
C PRO A 100 14.93 -26.90 -3.10
N GLU A 101 14.02 -27.68 -2.50
CA GLU A 101 13.95 -29.13 -2.66
C GLU A 101 13.04 -29.59 -3.80
N SER A 102 12.04 -28.79 -4.22
CA SER A 102 11.04 -29.25 -5.21
C SER A 102 10.93 -28.39 -6.46
N SER A 103 11.63 -27.25 -6.57
CA SER A 103 11.45 -26.27 -7.67
C SER A 103 10.00 -25.80 -7.89
N GLU A 104 9.06 -26.20 -7.01
CA GLU A 104 7.66 -25.77 -7.06
C GLU A 104 7.53 -24.39 -6.42
N ALA A 105 6.92 -23.49 -7.18
CA ALA A 105 6.47 -22.20 -6.70
C ALA A 105 5.29 -22.41 -5.73
N HIS A 106 5.31 -21.70 -4.60
CA HIS A 106 4.19 -21.64 -3.66
C HIS A 106 3.90 -20.20 -3.28
N ARG A 107 2.63 -19.90 -2.98
CA ARG A 107 2.22 -18.57 -2.54
C ARG A 107 2.65 -18.39 -1.08
N VAL A 108 3.30 -17.27 -0.80
CA VAL A 108 3.67 -16.86 0.55
C VAL A 108 2.91 -15.58 0.86
N THR A 109 2.23 -15.55 2.00
CA THR A 109 1.49 -14.37 2.46
C THR A 109 2.07 -13.89 3.79
N LEU A 110 2.48 -12.63 3.83
CA LEU A 110 2.87 -11.93 5.05
C LEU A 110 1.65 -11.18 5.59
N GLU A 111 1.24 -11.49 6.81
CA GLU A 111 0.11 -10.85 7.50
C GLU A 111 0.61 -9.84 8.52
N PHE A 112 0.39 -8.55 8.22
CA PHE A 112 0.68 -7.44 9.12
C PHE A 112 -0.61 -6.96 9.79
N ASN A 113 -0.70 -7.14 11.11
CA ASN A 113 -1.94 -6.90 11.86
C ASN A 113 -2.22 -5.43 12.21
N ASN A 114 -1.20 -4.57 12.16
CA ASN A 114 -1.37 -3.14 12.31
C ASN A 114 -0.30 -2.40 11.51
N VAL A 115 -0.74 -1.63 10.52
CA VAL A 115 0.13 -0.78 9.70
C VAL A 115 -0.49 0.61 9.57
N GLU A 116 0.36 1.63 9.51
CA GLU A 116 -0.04 3.02 9.29
C GLU A 116 0.67 3.64 8.09
N ILE A 117 0.00 4.56 7.39
CA ILE A 117 0.62 5.33 6.30
C ILE A 117 1.38 6.51 6.89
N ILE A 118 2.67 6.60 6.60
CA ILE A 118 3.51 7.73 7.00
C ILE A 118 4.07 8.53 5.81
N SER A 119 3.70 8.15 4.58
CA SER A 119 4.13 8.88 3.37
C SER A 119 3.48 10.26 3.24
N ARG A 120 4.23 11.19 2.63
CA ARG A 120 3.73 12.49 2.14
C ARG A 120 3.88 12.54 0.62
N ALA A 121 2.89 13.08 -0.07
CA ALA A 121 2.96 13.25 -1.53
C ALA A 121 4.05 14.25 -1.93
N GLU A 122 5.00 13.82 -2.76
CA GLU A 122 6.00 14.69 -3.36
C GLU A 122 5.58 15.10 -4.77
N LEU A 123 4.96 16.28 -4.88
CA LEU A 123 4.55 16.82 -6.18
C LEU A 123 5.70 17.61 -6.79
N LYS A 124 6.24 17.11 -7.91
CA LYS A 124 7.32 17.76 -8.67
C LYS A 124 6.72 18.50 -9.87
N GLY A 125 6.98 19.81 -9.94
CA GLY A 125 6.33 20.72 -10.90
C GLY A 125 7.10 21.07 -12.16
N VAL A 126 8.27 20.46 -12.41
CA VAL A 126 9.16 20.86 -13.52
C VAL A 126 9.06 19.88 -14.70
N ASN A 127 8.98 20.42 -15.91
CA ASN A 127 8.95 19.66 -17.17
C ASN A 127 10.08 18.61 -17.21
N GLY A 128 9.70 17.34 -17.21
CA GLY A 128 10.61 16.20 -17.39
C GLY A 128 10.75 15.29 -16.16
N GLU A 129 10.36 15.75 -14.97
CA GLU A 129 10.32 14.89 -13.78
C GLU A 129 8.91 14.36 -13.54
N VAL A 130 8.78 13.04 -13.41
CA VAL A 130 7.51 12.41 -13.03
C VAL A 130 7.26 12.71 -11.55
N SER A 131 6.12 13.31 -11.22
CA SER A 131 5.67 13.41 -9.82
C SER A 131 5.49 12.00 -9.27
N GLY A 132 6.16 11.72 -8.15
CA GLY A 132 6.15 10.42 -7.48
C GLY A 132 5.39 10.51 -6.16
N LEU A 133 4.59 9.49 -5.88
CA LEU A 133 4.06 9.28 -4.55
C LEU A 133 4.46 7.87 -4.19
N ASP A 134 5.46 7.78 -3.32
CA ASP A 134 5.81 6.52 -2.71
C ASP A 134 4.98 6.40 -1.45
N LEU A 135 4.23 5.31 -1.34
CA LEU A 135 3.54 4.95 -0.12
C LEU A 135 4.53 4.28 0.81
N ILE A 136 4.59 4.76 2.04
CA ILE A 136 5.40 4.18 3.11
C ILE A 136 4.42 3.76 4.18
N PHE A 137 4.33 2.44 4.38
CA PHE A 137 3.58 1.86 5.48
C PHE A 137 4.55 1.50 6.59
N LYS A 138 4.25 1.96 7.79
CA LYS A 138 4.99 1.61 9.00
C LYS A 138 4.24 0.52 9.75
N VAL A 139 4.93 -0.58 10.06
CA VAL A 139 4.37 -1.68 10.85
C VAL A 139 4.37 -1.30 12.32
N ASN A 140 3.24 -1.51 12.99
CA ASN A 140 3.10 -1.35 14.43
C ASN A 140 2.96 -2.75 15.05
N PRO A 141 3.94 -3.22 15.86
CA PRO A 141 3.88 -4.55 16.45
C PRO A 141 2.63 -4.77 17.30
N VAL A 142 2.04 -5.96 17.19
CA VAL A 142 0.90 -6.40 18.03
C VAL A 142 1.34 -7.65 18.78
N ASP A 143 1.14 -7.68 20.10
CA ASP A 143 1.55 -8.81 20.95
C ASP A 143 3.04 -9.22 20.81
N LYS A 144 3.92 -8.25 20.53
CA LYS A 144 5.36 -8.42 20.24
C LYS A 144 5.68 -9.14 18.93
N GLU A 145 4.71 -9.28 18.03
CA GLU A 145 4.88 -9.81 16.69
C GLU A 145 4.82 -8.68 15.66
N PHE A 146 5.74 -8.66 14.70
CA PHE A 146 5.66 -7.72 13.56
C PHE A 146 4.65 -8.20 12.51
N PHE A 147 4.72 -9.49 12.15
CA PHE A 147 3.86 -10.12 11.15
C PHE A 147 3.88 -11.64 11.29
N LYS A 148 2.94 -12.30 10.61
CA LYS A 148 2.89 -13.76 10.46
C LYS A 148 3.19 -14.14 9.01
N ILE A 149 3.76 -15.32 8.80
CA ILE A 149 4.06 -15.88 7.47
C ILE A 149 3.18 -17.10 7.25
N HIS A 150 2.46 -17.13 6.14
CA HIS A 150 1.62 -18.26 5.71
C HIS A 150 2.18 -18.81 4.40
N TYR A 151 2.36 -20.14 4.30
CA TYR A 151 2.98 -20.82 3.15
C TYR A 151 2.45 -22.25 2.97
#